data_AF-A0A7G7KJ90-F1
#
_entry.id   AF-A0A7G7KJ90-F1
#
_cell.length_a   1.000
_cell.length_b   1.000
_cell.length_c   1.000
_cell.angle_alpha   90.00
_cell.angle_beta   90.00
_cell.angle_gamma   90.00
#
_symmetry.space_group_name_H-M   'P 1'
#
loop_
_entity.id
_entity.type
_entity.pdbx_description
1 polymer ?
#
loop_
_entity_poly.entity_id
_entity_poly.type
_entity_poly.pdbx_seq_one_letter_code
_entity_poly.pdbx_strand_id
1 'polypeptide(L)'
;MPRASKGSTSGNASGGGSKRSSKRNAKPNPAKPRQAKPSQEALPNELPMADRYYELAESMNARGAIELAVPFYRQALAMLLEERDQLRQLLPEQQQQQRLLDSREEQIEGLINEAALLRVGSGNGLDERIAELAEELTPQSAQQVLAGLRELVPEPELLPAPGRSLEGKALMLCGRVAEAIASFEAAYAAAGQAPEHGINLAAALLAAGQASQAAALLQPLHQQGLAVLEPDQRAALLRNFATAASQLEQPLLALQLRRQWLQLEPEAVPCDRWLGWCRVGLAQPPGDHARQEALAFLQDLRRLHPANRAIAEVLAETLEAEGDYRQAALLYRELLRP
;
A
#
# COMPACT_ATOMS: atom_id res chain seq x y z
N MET A 1 38.73 48.01 -10.55
CA MET A 1 39.82 47.12 -11.03
C MET A 1 39.20 45.90 -11.72
N PRO A 2 39.91 45.21 -12.63
CA PRO A 2 39.28 44.81 -13.91
C PRO A 2 39.05 43.31 -14.14
N ARG A 3 38.19 43.03 -15.15
CA ARG A 3 38.16 41.90 -16.12
C ARG A 3 38.41 40.47 -15.59
N ALA A 4 37.47 39.52 -15.71
CA ALA A 4 36.86 38.96 -16.93
C ALA A 4 37.84 38.24 -17.88
N SER A 5 37.58 36.95 -18.16
CA SER A 5 38.14 36.19 -19.28
C SER A 5 37.11 35.19 -19.82
N LYS A 6 37.31 34.72 -21.06
CA LYS A 6 36.50 33.72 -21.79
C LYS A 6 37.43 32.65 -22.38
N GLY A 7 36.91 31.46 -22.67
CA GLY A 7 37.57 30.41 -23.46
C GLY A 7 36.99 29.03 -23.10
N SER A 8 36.58 28.16 -24.02
CA SER A 8 37.33 27.52 -25.14
C SER A 8 38.25 26.40 -24.61
N THR A 9 38.36 25.20 -25.21
CA THR A 9 37.97 24.76 -26.58
C THR A 9 37.78 23.21 -26.66
N SER A 10 37.50 22.70 -27.87
CA SER A 10 37.69 21.31 -28.40
C SER A 10 38.54 20.29 -27.61
N GLY A 11 38.35 18.97 -27.72
CA GLY A 11 37.63 18.17 -28.74
C GLY A 11 38.59 17.26 -29.54
N ASN A 12 38.16 16.05 -29.92
CA ASN A 12 38.97 14.93 -30.49
C ASN A 12 40.03 14.35 -29.50
N ALA A 13 40.63 13.16 -29.69
CA ALA A 13 40.67 12.29 -30.85
C ALA A 13 40.63 10.77 -30.53
N SER A 14 40.32 10.01 -31.58
CA SER A 14 40.27 8.54 -31.73
C SER A 14 41.62 7.79 -31.69
N GLY A 15 41.58 6.48 -31.36
CA GLY A 15 42.06 5.44 -32.31
C GLY A 15 43.20 4.48 -31.90
N GLY A 16 42.92 3.18 -31.97
CA GLY A 16 43.90 2.08 -32.10
C GLY A 16 44.63 1.61 -30.82
N GLY A 17 45.17 0.38 -30.71
CA GLY A 17 45.00 -0.81 -31.57
C GLY A 17 46.28 -1.67 -31.76
N SER A 18 46.43 -2.80 -31.04
CA SER A 18 47.48 -3.85 -31.25
C SER A 18 47.32 -5.05 -30.27
N LYS A 19 47.88 -6.26 -30.44
CA LYS A 19 48.34 -7.09 -31.61
C LYS A 19 48.82 -8.50 -31.14
N ARG A 20 48.44 -9.58 -31.87
CA ARG A 20 49.10 -10.94 -31.93
C ARG A 20 49.07 -11.76 -30.60
N SER A 21 49.35 -13.09 -30.54
CA SER A 21 49.99 -14.10 -31.44
C SER A 21 49.41 -15.52 -31.21
N SER A 22 48.96 -16.30 -32.22
CA SER A 22 49.65 -17.42 -32.93
C SER A 22 50.46 -18.43 -32.07
N LYS A 23 50.35 -19.77 -32.14
CA LYS A 23 50.32 -20.74 -33.29
C LYS A 23 49.53 -22.05 -32.92
N ARG A 24 48.83 -22.74 -33.85
CA ARG A 24 49.17 -24.03 -34.57
C ARG A 24 49.84 -25.12 -33.70
N ASN A 25 49.49 -26.42 -33.75
CA ASN A 25 48.95 -27.32 -34.82
C ASN A 25 48.20 -28.53 -34.16
N ALA A 26 47.59 -29.59 -34.76
CA ALA A 26 47.34 -30.11 -36.13
C ALA A 26 46.07 -31.04 -36.15
N LYS A 27 46.08 -32.21 -36.86
CA LYS A 27 45.07 -33.31 -36.87
C LYS A 27 45.75 -34.68 -37.15
N PRO A 28 45.13 -35.85 -36.88
CA PRO A 28 44.37 -36.58 -37.93
C PRO A 28 43.02 -37.22 -37.47
N ASN A 29 42.37 -37.95 -38.40
CA ASN A 29 41.04 -38.58 -38.35
C ASN A 29 41.19 -40.14 -38.16
N PRO A 30 40.17 -41.04 -38.29
CA PRO A 30 38.70 -40.90 -38.46
C PRO A 30 37.81 -41.89 -37.64
N ALA A 31 36.48 -41.74 -37.72
CA ALA A 31 35.51 -42.85 -37.57
C ALA A 31 34.22 -42.59 -38.38
N LYS A 32 33.52 -43.65 -38.82
CA LYS A 32 32.23 -43.59 -39.56
C LYS A 32 31.05 -43.83 -38.61
N PRO A 33 29.90 -43.15 -38.78
CA PRO A 33 28.65 -43.59 -38.15
C PRO A 33 28.21 -44.93 -38.76
N ARG A 34 27.89 -45.91 -37.92
CA ARG A 34 27.21 -47.15 -38.36
C ARG A 34 25.70 -46.90 -38.40
N GLN A 35 25.06 -47.35 -39.47
CA GLN A 35 23.62 -47.60 -39.44
C GLN A 35 23.36 -48.84 -38.56
N ALA A 36 22.35 -48.76 -37.71
CA ALA A 36 21.68 -49.91 -37.10
C ALA A 36 20.20 -49.86 -37.50
N LYS A 37 19.61 -51.02 -37.79
CA LYS A 37 18.17 -51.17 -38.08
C LYS A 37 17.42 -51.61 -36.80
N PRO A 38 16.08 -51.55 -36.77
CA PRO A 38 15.37 -51.24 -35.54
C PRO A 38 15.38 -52.38 -34.52
N SER A 39 15.69 -52.02 -33.28
CA SER A 39 15.18 -52.72 -32.10
C SER A 39 13.73 -52.30 -31.90
N GLN A 40 12.84 -53.26 -31.63
CA GLN A 40 11.48 -52.98 -31.21
C GLN A 40 11.51 -52.64 -29.71
N GLU A 41 11.76 -51.38 -29.38
CA GLU A 41 11.50 -50.91 -28.02
C GLU A 41 9.99 -50.92 -27.78
N ALA A 42 9.58 -51.64 -26.75
CA ALA A 42 8.17 -51.74 -26.38
C ALA A 42 7.65 -50.36 -25.96
N LEU A 43 6.35 -50.13 -26.21
CA LEU A 43 5.64 -48.95 -25.70
C LEU A 43 5.95 -48.77 -24.21
N PRO A 44 6.53 -47.62 -23.78
CA PRO A 44 6.64 -47.31 -22.36
C PRO A 44 5.25 -47.36 -21.73
N ASN A 45 5.19 -47.72 -20.43
CA ASN A 45 3.92 -47.78 -19.71
C ASN A 45 3.10 -46.52 -19.94
N GLU A 46 1.83 -46.74 -20.26
CA GLU A 46 0.82 -45.69 -20.33
C GLU A 46 0.80 -44.88 -19.02
N LEU A 47 1.25 -43.62 -19.08
CA LEU A 47 1.35 -42.74 -17.91
C LEU A 47 0.02 -42.68 -17.14
N PRO A 48 0.04 -42.61 -15.79
CA PRO A 48 -1.14 -42.34 -14.98
C PRO A 48 -1.98 -41.18 -15.53
N MET A 49 -3.30 -41.29 -15.43
CA MET A 49 -4.20 -40.32 -16.09
C MET A 49 -4.05 -38.90 -15.53
N ALA A 50 -3.73 -38.78 -14.23
CA ALA A 50 -3.38 -37.51 -13.60
C ALA A 50 -2.16 -36.85 -14.25
N ASP A 51 -1.07 -37.62 -14.44
CA ASP A 51 0.18 -37.13 -15.04
C ASP A 51 -0.07 -36.61 -16.47
N ARG A 52 -0.93 -37.27 -17.26
CA ARG A 52 -1.32 -36.79 -18.60
C ARG A 52 -2.09 -35.47 -18.56
N TYR A 53 -2.98 -35.30 -17.60
CA TYR A 53 -3.71 -34.03 -17.43
C TYR A 53 -2.77 -32.92 -16.98
N TYR A 54 -1.76 -33.22 -16.16
CA TYR A 54 -0.71 -32.29 -15.77
C TYR A 54 0.20 -31.90 -16.95
N GLU A 55 0.76 -32.87 -17.68
CA GLU A 55 1.56 -32.62 -18.90
C GLU A 55 0.77 -31.80 -19.95
N LEU A 56 -0.52 -32.09 -20.12
CA LEU A 56 -1.39 -31.34 -21.02
C LEU A 56 -1.57 -29.89 -20.54
N ALA A 57 -1.81 -29.67 -19.25
CA ALA A 57 -1.94 -28.35 -18.64
C ALA A 57 -0.65 -27.54 -18.78
N GLU A 58 0.50 -28.12 -18.45
CA GLU A 58 1.83 -27.54 -18.66
C GLU A 58 2.09 -27.19 -20.13
N SER A 59 1.68 -28.05 -21.07
CA SER A 59 1.81 -27.77 -22.50
C SER A 59 0.97 -26.58 -22.99
N MET A 60 -0.08 -26.19 -22.26
CA MET A 60 -0.90 -25.00 -22.53
C MET A 60 -0.38 -23.77 -21.78
N ASN A 61 0.05 -23.94 -20.53
CA ASN A 61 0.71 -22.93 -19.70
C ASN A 61 1.97 -22.39 -20.40
N ALA A 62 2.85 -23.29 -20.88
CA ALA A 62 4.05 -22.96 -21.65
C ALA A 62 3.78 -22.29 -23.02
N ARG A 63 2.51 -22.23 -23.47
CA ARG A 63 2.05 -21.49 -24.67
C ARG A 63 1.32 -20.19 -24.32
N GLY A 64 1.26 -19.81 -23.05
CA GLY A 64 0.51 -18.65 -22.56
C GLY A 64 -1.00 -18.83 -22.51
N ALA A 65 -1.53 -20.02 -22.79
CA ALA A 65 -2.96 -20.30 -22.86
C ALA A 65 -3.54 -20.68 -21.47
N ILE A 66 -3.28 -19.85 -20.47
CA ILE A 66 -3.50 -20.15 -19.04
C ILE A 66 -4.97 -20.53 -18.74
N GLU A 67 -5.94 -19.80 -19.30
CA GLU A 67 -7.37 -20.10 -19.12
C GLU A 67 -7.77 -21.51 -19.58
N LEU A 68 -7.09 -22.04 -20.61
CA LEU A 68 -7.31 -23.40 -21.12
C LEU A 68 -6.57 -24.47 -20.28
N ALA A 69 -5.51 -24.08 -19.56
CA ALA A 69 -4.75 -24.99 -18.70
C ALA A 69 -5.45 -25.27 -17.36
N VAL A 70 -6.08 -24.25 -16.75
CA VAL A 70 -6.79 -24.34 -15.45
C VAL A 70 -7.75 -25.54 -15.31
N PRO A 71 -8.64 -25.88 -16.27
CA PRO A 71 -9.51 -27.06 -16.13
C PRO A 71 -8.72 -28.37 -16.05
N PHE A 72 -7.59 -28.50 -16.75
CA PHE A 72 -6.78 -29.72 -16.75
C PHE A 72 -5.98 -29.89 -15.45
N TYR A 73 -5.40 -28.83 -14.88
CA TYR A 73 -4.79 -28.89 -13.53
C TYR A 73 -5.81 -29.33 -12.46
N ARG A 74 -7.05 -28.81 -12.51
CA ARG A 74 -8.13 -29.23 -11.60
C ARG A 74 -8.46 -30.72 -11.77
N GLN A 75 -8.44 -31.22 -13.00
CA GLN A 75 -8.75 -32.61 -13.33
C GLN A 75 -7.63 -33.57 -12.89
N ALA A 76 -6.37 -33.18 -13.03
CA ALA A 76 -5.22 -33.90 -12.46
C ALA A 76 -5.29 -33.96 -10.93
N LEU A 77 -5.50 -32.82 -10.27
CA LEU A 77 -5.58 -32.73 -8.80
C LEU A 77 -6.73 -33.58 -8.23
N ALA A 78 -7.90 -33.58 -8.88
CA ALA A 78 -9.03 -34.40 -8.46
C ALA A 78 -8.69 -35.91 -8.48
N MET A 79 -8.01 -36.38 -9.53
CA MET A 79 -7.59 -37.79 -9.64
C MET A 79 -6.53 -38.17 -8.61
N LEU A 80 -5.57 -37.29 -8.30
CA LEU A 80 -4.56 -37.54 -7.26
C LEU A 80 -5.17 -37.57 -5.85
N LEU A 81 -6.16 -36.73 -5.57
CA LEU A 81 -6.91 -36.77 -4.31
C LEU A 81 -7.75 -38.05 -4.20
N GLU A 82 -8.36 -38.50 -5.28
CA GLU A 82 -9.10 -39.78 -5.31
C GLU A 82 -8.16 -40.97 -5.12
N GLU A 83 -7.03 -41.06 -5.83
CA GLU A 83 -6.00 -42.08 -5.61
C GLU A 83 -5.50 -42.08 -4.15
N ARG A 84 -5.23 -40.91 -3.58
CA ARG A 84 -4.78 -40.76 -2.19
C ARG A 84 -5.81 -41.34 -1.22
N ASP A 85 -7.09 -41.06 -1.42
CA ASP A 85 -8.15 -41.48 -0.51
C ASP A 85 -8.56 -42.95 -0.71
N GLN A 86 -8.42 -43.50 -1.93
CA GLN A 86 -8.47 -44.94 -2.18
C GLN A 86 -7.30 -45.67 -1.49
N LEU A 87 -6.07 -45.15 -1.60
CA LEU A 87 -4.89 -45.73 -0.92
C LEU A 87 -5.03 -45.67 0.61
N ARG A 88 -5.55 -44.57 1.17
CA ARG A 88 -5.84 -44.44 2.60
C ARG A 88 -6.87 -45.45 3.11
N GLN A 89 -7.78 -45.94 2.26
CA GLN A 89 -8.76 -46.98 2.63
C GLN A 89 -8.20 -48.42 2.55
N LEU A 90 -7.04 -48.63 1.92
CA LEU A 90 -6.49 -49.97 1.63
C LEU A 90 -5.30 -50.37 2.52
N LEU A 91 -4.79 -49.49 3.38
CA LEU A 91 -3.55 -49.71 4.15
C LEU A 91 -3.77 -49.70 5.69
N PRO A 92 -3.29 -50.71 6.43
CA PRO A 92 -3.18 -50.67 7.89
C PRO A 92 -2.19 -49.60 8.40
N GLU A 93 -2.57 -48.92 9.49
CA GLU A 93 -2.21 -47.52 9.79
C GLU A 93 -0.75 -47.12 10.11
N GLN A 94 0.27 -47.99 10.08
CA GLN A 94 1.54 -47.68 10.80
C GLN A 94 2.91 -47.86 10.10
N GLN A 95 3.03 -48.38 8.88
CA GLN A 95 4.38 -48.60 8.27
C GLN A 95 4.56 -48.15 6.80
N GLN A 96 3.62 -47.39 6.24
CA GLN A 96 3.75 -46.87 4.87
C GLN A 96 3.57 -45.35 4.69
N GLN A 97 3.17 -44.60 5.73
CA GLN A 97 3.07 -43.14 5.62
C GLN A 97 4.41 -42.48 5.23
N GLN A 98 5.49 -42.73 5.99
CA GLN A 98 6.80 -42.03 5.89
C GLN A 98 7.65 -42.33 4.63
N ARG A 99 7.04 -42.77 3.51
CA ARG A 99 7.72 -42.98 2.21
C ARG A 99 6.84 -42.79 0.98
N LEU A 100 5.51 -42.87 1.12
CA LEU A 100 4.56 -42.63 0.04
C LEU A 100 3.78 -41.32 0.22
N LEU A 101 3.81 -40.72 1.41
CA LEU A 101 3.32 -39.37 1.61
C LEU A 101 4.32 -38.37 1.03
N ASP A 102 5.53 -38.27 1.60
CA ASP A 102 6.57 -37.28 1.27
C ASP A 102 6.58 -36.85 -0.21
N SER A 103 6.80 -37.78 -1.16
CA SER A 103 6.92 -37.45 -2.59
C SER A 103 5.59 -37.23 -3.34
N ARG A 104 4.43 -37.67 -2.82
CA ARG A 104 3.10 -37.39 -3.40
C ARG A 104 2.40 -36.22 -2.74
N GLU A 105 2.69 -35.94 -1.47
CA GLU A 105 2.29 -34.72 -0.77
C GLU A 105 3.13 -33.54 -1.27
N GLU A 106 4.43 -33.70 -1.56
CA GLU A 106 5.21 -32.70 -2.34
C GLU A 106 4.61 -32.43 -3.74
N GLN A 107 4.10 -33.45 -4.44
CA GLN A 107 3.41 -33.25 -5.73
C GLN A 107 2.05 -32.58 -5.58
N ILE A 108 1.26 -32.94 -4.57
CA ILE A 108 -0.06 -32.33 -4.31
C ILE A 108 0.10 -30.90 -3.78
N GLU A 109 1.07 -30.63 -2.90
CA GLU A 109 1.43 -29.27 -2.48
C GLU A 109 2.05 -28.47 -3.62
N GLY A 110 2.87 -29.08 -4.48
CA GLY A 110 3.34 -28.48 -5.73
C GLY A 110 2.15 -28.03 -6.60
N LEU A 111 1.22 -28.93 -6.89
CA LEU A 111 0.00 -28.64 -7.65
C LEU A 111 -0.94 -27.65 -6.95
N ILE A 112 -1.01 -27.63 -5.61
CA ILE A 112 -1.79 -26.64 -4.86
C ILE A 112 -1.12 -25.27 -4.91
N ASN A 113 0.20 -25.20 -4.78
CA ASN A 113 0.99 -23.97 -4.89
C ASN A 113 0.99 -23.44 -6.33
N GLU A 114 1.04 -24.31 -7.34
CA GLU A 114 0.90 -23.94 -8.75
C GLU A 114 -0.53 -23.53 -9.08
N ALA A 115 -1.56 -24.26 -8.61
CA ALA A 115 -2.95 -23.83 -8.76
C ALA A 115 -3.25 -22.53 -7.97
N ALA A 116 -2.51 -22.24 -6.89
CA ALA A 116 -2.54 -20.96 -6.18
C ALA A 116 -1.77 -19.87 -6.94
N LEU A 117 -0.61 -20.16 -7.52
CA LEU A 117 0.16 -19.24 -8.38
C LEU A 117 -0.58 -18.91 -9.69
N LEU A 118 -1.32 -19.86 -10.25
CA LEU A 118 -2.23 -19.66 -11.38
C LEU A 118 -3.51 -18.91 -10.94
N ARG A 119 -3.96 -19.08 -9.70
CA ARG A 119 -4.98 -18.20 -9.08
C ARG A 119 -4.44 -16.80 -8.79
N VAL A 120 -3.13 -16.63 -8.58
CA VAL A 120 -2.41 -15.34 -8.54
C VAL A 120 -2.16 -14.79 -9.97
N GLY A 121 -2.11 -15.66 -10.99
CA GLY A 121 -2.32 -15.28 -12.39
C GLY A 121 -3.73 -14.72 -12.65
N SER A 122 -4.70 -15.06 -11.80
CA SER A 122 -6.01 -14.39 -11.65
C SER A 122 -6.07 -13.39 -10.49
N GLY A 123 -4.94 -13.10 -9.83
CA GLY A 123 -4.85 -12.27 -8.62
C GLY A 123 -5.21 -10.83 -8.90
N ASN A 124 -4.67 -10.31 -10.01
CA ASN A 124 -5.18 -9.13 -10.72
C ASN A 124 -6.71 -9.03 -10.64
N GLY A 125 -7.42 -10.08 -11.03
CA GLY A 125 -8.88 -10.04 -11.17
C GLY A 125 -9.66 -9.88 -9.87
N LEU A 126 -9.17 -10.38 -8.73
CA LEU A 126 -9.85 -10.19 -7.45
C LEU A 126 -9.57 -8.81 -6.87
N ASP A 127 -8.32 -8.35 -6.94
CA ASP A 127 -7.96 -7.00 -6.49
C ASP A 127 -8.52 -5.90 -7.41
N GLU A 128 -8.62 -6.14 -8.72
CA GLU A 128 -9.35 -5.31 -9.70
C GLU A 128 -10.82 -5.15 -9.31
N ARG A 129 -11.54 -6.25 -8.99
CA ARG A 129 -12.96 -6.19 -8.62
C ARG A 129 -13.21 -5.62 -7.23
N ILE A 130 -12.23 -5.70 -6.32
CA ILE A 130 -12.24 -4.93 -5.07
C ILE A 130 -11.98 -3.43 -5.36
N ALA A 131 -11.14 -3.08 -6.32
CA ALA A 131 -10.91 -1.69 -6.73
C ALA A 131 -12.13 -1.08 -7.45
N GLU A 132 -12.79 -1.82 -8.34
CA GLU A 132 -14.07 -1.43 -8.97
C GLU A 132 -15.13 -1.09 -7.90
N LEU A 133 -15.35 -1.97 -6.92
CA LEU A 133 -16.24 -1.70 -5.79
C LEU A 133 -15.76 -0.55 -4.87
N ALA A 134 -14.47 -0.22 -4.89
CA ALA A 134 -13.93 0.92 -4.14
C ALA A 134 -14.16 2.26 -4.84
N GLU A 135 -14.13 2.30 -6.18
CA GLU A 135 -14.52 3.47 -6.96
C GLU A 135 -16.03 3.76 -6.85
N GLU A 136 -16.86 2.73 -6.74
CA GLU A 136 -18.31 2.87 -6.48
C GLU A 136 -18.65 3.37 -5.07
N LEU A 137 -17.70 3.47 -4.12
CA LEU A 137 -18.02 3.72 -2.72
C LEU A 137 -18.49 5.16 -2.43
N THR A 138 -19.78 5.28 -2.09
CA THR A 138 -20.43 6.52 -1.64
C THR A 138 -21.28 6.26 -0.39
N PRO A 139 -21.72 7.30 0.35
CA PRO A 139 -22.67 7.13 1.45
C PRO A 139 -23.98 6.43 1.05
N GLN A 140 -24.36 6.51 -0.23
CA GLN A 140 -25.57 5.89 -0.79
C GLN A 140 -25.35 4.42 -1.19
N SER A 141 -24.20 4.09 -1.78
CA SER A 141 -23.86 2.75 -2.26
C SER A 141 -23.18 1.87 -1.20
N ALA A 142 -22.80 2.39 -0.03
CA ALA A 142 -22.06 1.65 1.00
C ALA A 142 -22.70 0.28 1.37
N GLN A 143 -24.03 0.16 1.40
CA GLN A 143 -24.71 -1.12 1.63
C GLN A 143 -24.60 -2.09 0.44
N GLN A 144 -24.55 -1.56 -0.78
CA GLN A 144 -24.37 -2.35 -2.01
C GLN A 144 -22.92 -2.85 -2.12
N VAL A 145 -21.93 -2.01 -1.80
CA VAL A 145 -20.52 -2.42 -1.72
C VAL A 145 -20.31 -3.54 -0.69
N LEU A 146 -20.97 -3.46 0.47
CA LEU A 146 -20.93 -4.55 1.46
C LEU A 146 -21.62 -5.83 1.01
N ALA A 147 -22.60 -5.76 0.09
CA ALA A 147 -23.18 -6.94 -0.53
C ALA A 147 -22.23 -7.52 -1.60
N GLY A 148 -21.72 -6.68 -2.50
CA GLY A 148 -20.79 -7.07 -3.56
C GLY A 148 -19.51 -7.72 -3.03
N LEU A 149 -18.94 -7.21 -1.93
CA LEU A 149 -17.78 -7.84 -1.27
C LEU A 149 -18.08 -9.27 -0.79
N ARG A 150 -19.30 -9.54 -0.32
CA ARG A 150 -19.73 -10.88 0.15
C ARG A 150 -20.10 -11.81 -1.01
N GLU A 151 -20.52 -11.27 -2.15
CA GLU A 151 -20.73 -12.04 -3.38
C GLU A 151 -19.40 -12.39 -4.06
N LEU A 152 -18.40 -11.49 -4.04
CA LEU A 152 -17.04 -11.76 -4.50
C LEU A 152 -16.29 -12.73 -3.57
N VAL A 153 -16.44 -12.58 -2.25
CA VAL A 153 -15.76 -13.41 -1.23
C VAL A 153 -16.77 -13.85 -0.16
N PRO A 154 -17.41 -15.02 -0.32
CA PRO A 154 -18.41 -15.52 0.63
C PRO A 154 -17.85 -15.91 2.02
N GLU A 155 -16.58 -16.27 2.10
CA GLU A 155 -15.88 -16.68 3.32
C GLU A 155 -15.04 -15.48 3.87
N PRO A 156 -15.47 -14.76 4.92
CA PRO A 156 -14.84 -13.49 5.33
C PRO A 156 -13.36 -13.61 5.76
N GLU A 157 -12.96 -14.78 6.23
CA GLU A 157 -11.58 -15.13 6.57
C GLU A 157 -10.63 -15.02 5.38
N LEU A 158 -11.14 -15.21 4.15
CA LEU A 158 -10.39 -15.16 2.89
C LEU A 158 -10.33 -13.76 2.26
N LEU A 159 -11.05 -12.77 2.81
CA LEU A 159 -11.07 -11.41 2.27
C LEU A 159 -9.69 -10.72 2.49
N PRO A 160 -8.98 -10.27 1.45
CA PRO A 160 -7.64 -9.69 1.59
C PRO A 160 -7.69 -8.28 2.19
N ALA A 161 -6.52 -7.75 2.59
CA ALA A 161 -6.42 -6.46 3.28
C ALA A 161 -7.04 -5.25 2.53
N PRO A 162 -6.97 -5.14 1.19
CA PRO A 162 -7.70 -4.12 0.44
C PRO A 162 -9.22 -4.27 0.59
N GLY A 163 -9.73 -5.50 0.46
CA GLY A 163 -11.16 -5.82 0.62
C GLY A 163 -11.67 -5.55 2.02
N ARG A 164 -10.91 -5.94 3.06
CA ARG A 164 -11.21 -5.60 4.47
C ARG A 164 -11.16 -4.09 4.74
N SER A 165 -10.28 -3.37 4.07
CA SER A 165 -10.23 -1.90 4.15
C SER A 165 -11.42 -1.24 3.44
N LEU A 166 -11.91 -1.82 2.34
CA LEU A 166 -13.13 -1.38 1.68
C LEU A 166 -14.36 -1.67 2.55
N GLU A 167 -14.43 -2.86 3.14
CA GLU A 167 -15.48 -3.23 4.09
C GLU A 167 -15.52 -2.25 5.27
N GLY A 168 -14.37 -1.97 5.90
CA GLY A 168 -14.26 -0.98 6.97
C GLY A 168 -14.74 0.42 6.56
N LYS A 169 -14.36 0.90 5.37
CA LYS A 169 -14.83 2.19 4.83
C LYS A 169 -16.35 2.21 4.62
N ALA A 170 -16.92 1.14 4.09
CA ALA A 170 -18.36 1.02 3.85
C ALA A 170 -19.16 0.87 5.16
N LEU A 171 -18.63 0.13 6.14
CA LEU A 171 -19.19 0.03 7.50
C LEU A 171 -19.19 1.38 8.21
N MET A 172 -18.12 2.18 8.09
CA MET A 172 -18.08 3.56 8.59
C MET A 172 -19.18 4.43 8.00
N LEU A 173 -19.40 4.37 6.68
CA LEU A 173 -20.48 5.10 6.00
C LEU A 173 -21.88 4.62 6.42
N CYS A 174 -22.02 3.35 6.78
CA CYS A 174 -23.24 2.79 7.37
C CYS A 174 -23.41 3.13 8.88
N GLY A 175 -22.47 3.87 9.50
CA GLY A 175 -22.48 4.16 10.94
C GLY A 175 -22.11 2.96 11.83
N ARG A 176 -21.67 1.84 11.25
CA ARG A 176 -21.34 0.57 11.93
C ARG A 176 -19.89 0.58 12.44
N VAL A 177 -19.55 1.61 13.23
CA VAL A 177 -18.17 1.97 13.60
C VAL A 177 -17.42 0.83 14.31
N ALA A 178 -18.06 0.08 15.20
CA ALA A 178 -17.42 -1.02 15.92
C ALA A 178 -17.02 -2.18 14.99
N GLU A 179 -17.85 -2.51 14.01
CA GLU A 179 -17.56 -3.53 13.00
C GLU A 179 -16.48 -3.02 12.02
N ALA A 180 -16.53 -1.74 11.66
CA ALA A 180 -15.50 -1.12 10.81
C ALA A 180 -14.10 -1.20 11.43
N ILE A 181 -13.98 -0.98 12.75
CA ILE A 181 -12.72 -1.14 13.48
C ILE A 181 -12.19 -2.56 13.32
N ALA A 182 -13.02 -3.59 13.52
CA ALA A 182 -12.60 -4.98 13.36
C ALA A 182 -12.12 -5.31 11.94
N SER A 183 -12.81 -4.83 10.89
CA SER A 183 -12.37 -5.00 9.50
C SER A 183 -11.03 -4.28 9.24
N PHE A 184 -10.82 -3.07 9.79
CA PHE A 184 -9.56 -2.35 9.64
C PHE A 184 -8.40 -2.98 10.45
N GLU A 185 -8.65 -3.53 11.65
CA GLU A 185 -7.67 -4.32 12.40
C GLU A 185 -7.25 -5.56 11.62
N ALA A 186 -8.22 -6.28 11.06
CA ALA A 186 -8.00 -7.47 10.24
C ALA A 186 -7.33 -7.17 8.88
N ALA A 187 -7.40 -5.93 8.39
CA ALA A 187 -6.60 -5.45 7.26
C ALA A 187 -5.17 -5.10 7.66
N TYR A 188 -4.99 -4.29 8.72
CA TYR A 188 -3.69 -3.83 9.22
C TYR A 188 -2.79 -4.98 9.69
N ALA A 189 -3.38 -6.01 10.31
CA ALA A 189 -2.68 -7.23 10.68
C ALA A 189 -2.25 -8.07 9.46
N ALA A 190 -3.12 -8.23 8.46
CA ALA A 190 -2.85 -9.04 7.26
C ALA A 190 -1.79 -8.42 6.34
N ALA A 191 -1.78 -7.08 6.22
CA ALA A 191 -0.84 -6.33 5.37
C ALA A 191 0.45 -5.90 6.10
N GLY A 192 0.88 -6.63 7.14
CA GLY A 192 2.16 -6.39 7.80
C GLY A 192 2.35 -4.97 8.37
N GLN A 193 1.27 -4.35 8.86
CA GLN A 193 1.23 -2.98 9.39
C GLN A 193 1.50 -1.86 8.37
N ALA A 194 1.14 -2.06 7.09
CA ALA A 194 1.29 -1.01 6.07
C ALA A 194 0.55 0.31 6.43
N PRO A 195 1.14 1.50 6.14
CA PRO A 195 0.66 2.78 6.68
C PRO A 195 -0.80 3.11 6.39
N GLU A 196 -1.30 2.80 5.19
CA GLU A 196 -2.67 3.14 4.80
C GLU A 196 -3.74 2.47 5.67
N HIS A 197 -3.59 1.19 6.01
CA HIS A 197 -4.54 0.49 6.88
C HIS A 197 -4.45 1.02 8.31
N GLY A 198 -3.25 1.39 8.79
CA GLY A 198 -3.06 2.02 10.10
C GLY A 198 -3.72 3.40 10.20
N ILE A 199 -3.62 4.22 9.14
CA ILE A 199 -4.27 5.54 9.03
C ILE A 199 -5.80 5.40 8.97
N ASN A 200 -6.31 4.39 8.26
CA ASN A 200 -7.74 4.09 8.19
C ASN A 200 -8.30 3.56 9.52
N LEU A 201 -7.60 2.63 10.17
CA LEU A 201 -7.93 2.12 11.51
C LEU A 201 -7.98 3.26 12.54
N ALA A 202 -6.98 4.14 12.55
CA ALA A 202 -6.96 5.30 13.41
C ALA A 202 -8.13 6.28 13.13
N ALA A 203 -8.60 6.40 11.88
CA ALA A 203 -9.79 7.19 11.57
C ALA A 203 -11.07 6.60 12.20
N ALA A 204 -11.23 5.27 12.15
CA ALA A 204 -12.36 4.59 12.76
C ALA A 204 -12.33 4.66 14.31
N LEU A 205 -11.14 4.47 14.90
CA LEU A 205 -10.92 4.65 16.34
C LEU A 205 -11.27 6.07 16.80
N LEU A 206 -10.94 7.11 16.02
CA LEU A 206 -11.30 8.51 16.35
C LEU A 206 -12.81 8.77 16.28
N ALA A 207 -13.54 8.11 15.38
CA ALA A 207 -15.00 8.17 15.32
C ALA A 207 -15.66 7.45 16.52
N ALA A 208 -15.01 6.41 17.05
CA ALA A 208 -15.38 5.77 18.31
C ALA A 208 -14.88 6.50 19.57
N GLY A 209 -14.24 7.67 19.44
CA GLY A 209 -13.67 8.44 20.56
C GLY A 209 -12.42 7.83 21.20
N GLN A 210 -11.82 6.80 20.59
CA GLN A 210 -10.67 6.04 21.12
C GLN A 210 -9.33 6.73 20.80
N ALA A 211 -9.25 8.03 21.13
CA ALA A 211 -8.16 8.93 20.75
C ALA A 211 -6.75 8.40 21.08
N SER A 212 -6.58 7.78 22.26
CA SER A 212 -5.30 7.24 22.72
C SER A 212 -4.77 6.11 21.82
N GLN A 213 -5.66 5.26 21.31
CA GLN A 213 -5.28 4.15 20.43
C GLN A 213 -4.96 4.66 19.02
N ALA A 214 -5.76 5.61 18.51
CA ALA A 214 -5.48 6.28 17.25
C ALA A 214 -4.13 7.02 17.28
N ALA A 215 -3.82 7.73 18.38
CA ALA A 215 -2.52 8.38 18.56
C ALA A 215 -1.36 7.37 18.58
N ALA A 216 -1.52 6.22 19.26
CA ALA A 216 -0.51 5.17 19.32
C ALA A 216 -0.18 4.54 17.95
N LEU A 217 -1.15 4.45 17.04
CA LEU A 217 -0.94 4.00 15.65
C LEU A 217 -0.29 5.07 14.77
N LEU A 218 -0.69 6.34 14.92
CA LEU A 218 -0.25 7.44 14.04
C LEU A 218 1.13 8.00 14.42
N GLN A 219 1.48 7.97 15.70
CA GLN A 219 2.77 8.47 16.20
C GLN A 219 4.00 7.80 15.52
N PRO A 220 4.13 6.47 15.40
CA PRO A 220 5.29 5.87 14.74
C PRO A 220 5.38 6.22 13.25
N LEU A 221 4.24 6.32 12.55
CA LEU A 221 4.20 6.75 11.14
C LEU A 221 4.65 8.21 10.97
N HIS A 222 4.29 9.09 11.91
CA HIS A 222 4.79 10.48 11.93
C HIS A 222 6.29 10.55 12.26
N GLN A 223 6.78 9.72 13.19
CA GLN A 223 8.20 9.64 13.56
C GLN A 223 9.10 9.07 12.46
N GLN A 224 8.59 8.19 11.59
CA GLN A 224 9.29 7.74 10.38
C GLN A 224 9.49 8.87 9.34
N GLY A 225 8.72 9.95 9.47
CA GLY A 225 8.83 11.15 8.65
C GLY A 225 7.97 11.10 7.38
N LEU A 226 7.20 12.16 7.15
CA LEU A 226 6.19 12.26 6.08
C LEU A 226 6.73 11.94 4.66
N ALA A 227 8.04 12.06 4.43
CA ALA A 227 8.68 11.79 3.15
C ALA A 227 8.57 10.34 2.66
N VAL A 228 8.36 9.36 3.57
CA VAL A 228 8.22 7.93 3.20
C VAL A 228 6.79 7.51 2.85
N LEU A 229 5.83 8.42 2.97
CA LEU A 229 4.40 8.17 2.74
C LEU A 229 3.95 8.80 1.41
N GLU A 230 2.89 8.27 0.81
CA GLU A 230 2.26 8.90 -0.36
C GLU A 230 1.54 10.22 0.01
N PRO A 231 1.33 11.17 -0.93
CA PRO A 231 0.76 12.50 -0.63
C PRO A 231 -0.52 12.45 0.21
N ASP A 232 -1.52 11.69 -0.23
CA ASP A 232 -2.81 11.52 0.44
C ASP A 232 -2.67 10.90 1.84
N GLN A 233 -1.70 10.00 2.02
CA GLN A 233 -1.39 9.38 3.30
C GLN A 233 -0.79 10.42 4.28
N ARG A 234 0.04 11.37 3.81
CA ARG A 234 0.59 12.46 4.64
C ARG A 234 -0.52 13.35 5.18
N ALA A 235 -1.44 13.77 4.31
CA ALA A 235 -2.59 14.59 4.66
C ALA A 235 -3.53 13.88 5.66
N ALA A 236 -3.88 12.62 5.35
CA ALA A 236 -4.72 11.81 6.23
C ALA A 236 -4.07 11.55 7.60
N LEU A 237 -2.76 11.25 7.64
CA LEU A 237 -1.99 11.10 8.88
C LEU A 237 -2.04 12.38 9.72
N LEU A 238 -1.67 13.54 9.17
CA LEU A 238 -1.63 14.80 9.91
C LEU A 238 -3.02 15.23 10.40
N ARG A 239 -4.05 15.13 9.56
CA ARG A 239 -5.44 15.43 9.92
C ARG A 239 -5.95 14.53 11.04
N ASN A 240 -5.72 13.22 10.94
CA ASN A 240 -6.19 12.25 11.92
C ASN A 240 -5.41 12.43 13.24
N PHE A 241 -4.08 12.60 13.18
CA PHE A 241 -3.25 12.73 14.38
C PHE A 241 -3.48 14.07 15.11
N ALA A 242 -3.70 15.18 14.37
CA ALA A 242 -4.11 16.45 14.97
C ALA A 242 -5.48 16.36 15.66
N THR A 243 -6.39 15.55 15.12
CA THR A 243 -7.70 15.25 15.75
C THR A 243 -7.51 14.43 17.03
N ALA A 244 -6.66 13.39 17.00
CA ALA A 244 -6.30 12.60 18.18
C ALA A 244 -5.68 13.48 19.29
N ALA A 245 -4.66 14.26 18.96
CA ALA A 245 -4.03 15.20 19.89
C ALA A 245 -5.01 16.25 20.46
N SER A 246 -6.04 16.65 19.70
CA SER A 246 -7.09 17.54 20.21
C SER A 246 -8.04 16.84 21.19
N GLN A 247 -8.43 15.60 20.92
CA GLN A 247 -9.25 14.78 21.82
C GLN A 247 -8.50 14.36 23.10
N LEU A 248 -7.16 14.38 23.07
CA LEU A 248 -6.27 14.09 24.20
C LEU A 248 -5.81 15.35 24.97
N GLU A 249 -6.39 16.53 24.68
CA GLU A 249 -6.03 17.81 25.30
C GLU A 249 -4.52 18.19 25.16
N GLN A 250 -3.93 17.88 24.01
CA GLN A 250 -2.53 18.18 23.67
C GLN A 250 -2.44 19.33 22.64
N PRO A 251 -2.72 20.59 23.03
CA PRO A 251 -2.90 21.69 22.09
C PRO A 251 -1.67 21.97 21.23
N LEU A 252 -0.45 21.94 21.81
CA LEU A 252 0.81 22.16 21.10
C LEU A 252 0.98 21.18 19.93
N LEU A 253 0.87 19.87 20.19
CA LEU A 253 1.01 18.84 19.17
C LEU A 253 -0.09 18.98 18.10
N ALA A 254 -1.32 19.25 18.52
CA ALA A 254 -2.44 19.44 17.60
C ALA A 254 -2.26 20.66 16.68
N LEU A 255 -1.60 21.73 17.15
CA LEU A 255 -1.26 22.91 16.34
C LEU A 255 -0.08 22.63 15.40
N GLN A 256 0.98 21.96 15.88
CA GLN A 256 2.13 21.57 15.07
C GLN A 256 1.73 20.70 13.87
N LEU A 257 0.88 19.69 14.11
CA LEU A 257 0.39 18.80 13.06
C LEU A 257 -0.52 19.54 12.06
N ARG A 258 -1.39 20.46 12.53
CA ARG A 258 -2.22 21.31 11.65
C ARG A 258 -1.41 22.29 10.82
N ARG A 259 -0.34 22.84 11.39
CA ARG A 259 0.56 23.77 10.71
C ARG A 259 1.40 23.06 9.64
N GLN A 260 1.88 21.84 9.92
CA GLN A 260 2.47 20.96 8.92
C GLN A 260 1.47 20.64 7.79
N TRP A 261 0.20 20.40 8.13
CA TRP A 261 -0.84 20.12 7.13
C TRP A 261 -1.14 21.34 6.25
N LEU A 262 -1.30 22.54 6.82
CA LEU A 262 -1.43 23.81 6.09
C LEU A 262 -0.27 24.03 5.09
N GLN A 263 0.97 23.68 5.49
CA GLN A 263 2.15 23.83 4.64
C GLN A 263 2.23 22.84 3.48
N LEU A 264 1.53 21.69 3.57
CA LEU A 264 1.39 20.73 2.47
C LEU A 264 0.17 21.04 1.59
N GLU A 265 -0.96 21.38 2.21
CA GLU A 265 -2.26 21.56 1.55
C GLU A 265 -3.02 22.79 2.09
N PRO A 266 -2.67 24.02 1.66
CA PRO A 266 -3.34 25.24 2.11
C PRO A 266 -4.86 25.21 1.97
N GLU A 267 -5.35 24.66 0.86
CA GLU A 267 -6.76 24.68 0.45
C GLU A 267 -7.56 23.45 0.93
N ALA A 268 -6.95 22.48 1.65
CA ALA A 268 -7.65 21.29 2.13
C ALA A 268 -8.72 21.58 3.20
N VAL A 269 -8.69 22.78 3.79
CA VAL A 269 -9.63 23.24 4.81
C VAL A 269 -9.93 24.73 4.57
N PRO A 270 -11.19 25.20 4.69
CA PRO A 270 -11.51 26.62 4.56
C PRO A 270 -10.76 27.51 5.57
N CYS A 271 -10.33 28.70 5.12
CA CYS A 271 -9.60 29.70 5.91
C CYS A 271 -10.12 29.90 7.34
N ASP A 272 -11.44 30.02 7.52
CA ASP A 272 -12.05 30.28 8.82
C ASP A 272 -11.88 29.14 9.82
N ARG A 273 -11.71 27.90 9.34
CA ARG A 273 -11.46 26.72 10.17
C ARG A 273 -9.98 26.56 10.51
N TRP A 274 -9.06 26.95 9.62
CA TRP A 274 -7.65 27.17 10.00
C TRP A 274 -7.54 28.25 11.09
N LEU A 275 -8.18 29.40 10.89
CA LEU A 275 -8.21 30.52 11.84
C LEU A 275 -8.88 30.13 13.18
N GLY A 276 -9.93 29.32 13.13
CA GLY A 276 -10.60 28.75 14.32
C GLY A 276 -9.65 27.91 15.18
N TRP A 277 -8.81 27.06 14.57
CA TRP A 277 -7.79 26.31 15.32
C TRP A 277 -6.68 27.20 15.87
N CYS A 278 -6.27 28.24 15.14
CA CYS A 278 -5.33 29.25 15.67
C CYS A 278 -5.91 29.93 16.93
N ARG A 279 -7.18 30.38 16.89
CA ARG A 279 -7.86 31.02 18.04
C ARG A 279 -7.89 30.14 19.29
N VAL A 280 -8.08 28.82 19.15
CA VAL A 280 -8.04 27.87 20.30
C VAL A 280 -6.65 27.80 20.94
N GLY A 281 -5.57 27.90 20.15
CA GLY A 281 -4.21 27.98 20.67
C GLY A 281 -3.85 29.35 21.26
N LEU A 282 -4.37 30.43 20.68
CA LEU A 282 -4.14 31.80 21.17
C LEU A 282 -4.88 32.11 22.49
N ALA A 283 -5.92 31.33 22.82
CA ALA A 283 -6.61 31.40 24.11
C ALA A 283 -5.79 30.82 25.29
N GLN A 284 -4.65 30.16 25.03
CA GLN A 284 -3.72 29.72 26.06
C GLN A 284 -2.99 30.92 26.69
N PRO A 285 -2.42 30.80 27.91
CA PRO A 285 -1.81 31.94 28.61
C PRO A 285 -0.55 32.48 27.90
N PRO A 286 -0.21 33.77 28.09
CA PRO A 286 1.04 34.34 27.59
C PRO A 286 2.27 33.52 28.00
N GLY A 287 3.18 33.30 27.05
CA GLY A 287 4.37 32.46 27.24
C GLY A 287 4.16 30.97 27.01
N ASP A 288 2.92 30.47 26.85
CA ASP A 288 2.67 29.06 26.55
C ASP A 288 3.17 28.66 25.14
N HIS A 289 3.77 27.47 25.01
CA HIS A 289 4.31 27.01 23.72
C HIS A 289 3.21 26.78 22.65
N ALA A 290 2.00 26.36 23.04
CA ALA A 290 0.88 26.23 22.11
C ALA A 290 0.40 27.62 21.62
N ARG A 291 0.45 28.65 22.47
CA ARG A 291 0.18 30.05 22.06
C ARG A 291 1.22 30.54 21.05
N GLN A 292 2.50 30.26 21.29
CA GLN A 292 3.60 30.60 20.37
C GLN A 292 3.45 29.89 19.02
N GLU A 293 3.12 28.59 19.02
CA GLU A 293 2.85 27.83 17.79
C GLU A 293 1.62 28.36 17.05
N ALA A 294 0.55 28.72 17.77
CA ALA A 294 -0.65 29.30 17.17
C ALA A 294 -0.40 30.67 16.53
N LEU A 295 0.48 31.50 17.11
CA LEU A 295 0.94 32.75 16.49
C LEU A 295 1.76 32.46 15.22
N ALA A 296 2.68 31.49 15.26
CA ALA A 296 3.48 31.12 14.09
C ALA A 296 2.62 30.51 12.95
N PHE A 297 1.60 29.72 13.30
CA PHE A 297 0.59 29.18 12.40
C PHE A 297 -0.27 30.30 11.79
N LEU A 298 -0.71 31.28 12.58
CA LEU A 298 -1.44 32.46 12.10
C LEU A 298 -0.59 33.34 11.16
N GLN A 299 0.71 33.46 11.42
CA GLN A 299 1.65 34.16 10.53
C GLN A 299 1.87 33.40 9.20
N ASP A 300 1.94 32.07 9.22
CA ASP A 300 1.96 31.25 8.00
C ASP A 300 0.65 31.45 7.21
N LEU A 301 -0.50 31.41 7.88
CA LEU A 301 -1.82 31.63 7.28
C LEU A 301 -1.98 33.06 6.70
N ARG A 302 -1.42 34.09 7.35
CA ARG A 302 -1.34 35.47 6.83
C ARG A 302 -0.48 35.58 5.57
N ARG A 303 0.60 34.79 5.47
CA ARG A 303 1.47 34.74 4.28
C ARG A 303 0.79 34.05 3.10
N LEU A 304 -0.07 33.05 3.34
CA LEU A 304 -0.86 32.37 2.31
C LEU A 304 -2.07 33.22 1.85
N HIS A 305 -2.74 33.92 2.76
CA HIS A 305 -3.94 34.69 2.46
C HIS A 305 -3.80 36.19 2.81
N PRO A 306 -2.90 36.95 2.14
CA PRO A 306 -2.59 38.35 2.47
C PRO A 306 -3.75 39.34 2.20
N ALA A 307 -4.80 38.92 1.49
CA ALA A 307 -6.03 39.70 1.31
C ALA A 307 -7.09 39.45 2.39
N ASN A 308 -6.98 38.39 3.21
CA ASN A 308 -7.99 38.06 4.21
C ASN A 308 -7.88 38.98 5.43
N ARG A 309 -8.95 39.76 5.66
CA ARG A 309 -9.04 40.75 6.74
C ARG A 309 -9.17 40.12 8.12
N ALA A 310 -9.97 39.07 8.27
CA ALA A 310 -10.16 38.37 9.56
C ALA A 310 -8.86 37.73 10.09
N ILE A 311 -7.98 37.26 9.18
CA ILE A 311 -6.64 36.78 9.54
C ILE A 311 -5.73 37.94 9.99
N ALA A 312 -5.82 39.11 9.34
CA ALA A 312 -5.04 40.29 9.71
C ALA A 312 -5.52 40.93 11.03
N GLU A 313 -6.82 40.92 11.30
CA GLU A 313 -7.47 41.41 12.53
C GLU A 313 -6.96 40.62 13.73
N VAL A 314 -7.13 39.30 13.73
CA VAL A 314 -6.67 38.42 14.82
C VAL A 314 -5.14 38.50 15.00
N LEU A 315 -4.37 38.67 13.92
CA LEU A 315 -2.92 38.80 14.01
C LEU A 315 -2.49 40.14 14.62
N ALA A 316 -3.20 41.24 14.33
CA ALA A 316 -2.95 42.54 14.93
C ALA A 316 -3.26 42.53 16.44
N GLU A 317 -4.44 42.02 16.81
CA GLU A 317 -4.87 41.84 18.21
C GLU A 317 -3.86 40.98 19.00
N THR A 318 -3.40 39.88 18.40
CA THR A 318 -2.43 38.98 19.04
C THR A 318 -1.07 39.65 19.21
N LEU A 319 -0.56 40.34 18.19
CA LEU A 319 0.75 41.01 18.27
C LEU A 319 0.72 42.17 19.27
N GLU A 320 -0.40 42.88 19.40
CA GLU A 320 -0.61 43.87 20.46
C GLU A 320 -0.59 43.23 21.86
N ALA A 321 -1.26 42.09 22.03
CA ALA A 321 -1.27 41.34 23.29
C ALA A 321 0.10 40.74 23.68
N GLU A 322 0.95 40.39 22.71
CA GLU A 322 2.36 40.01 22.94
C GLU A 322 3.30 41.23 23.09
N GLY A 323 2.81 42.45 22.90
CA GLY A 323 3.60 43.69 23.02
C GLY A 323 4.40 44.09 21.78
N ASP A 324 4.23 43.44 20.62
CA ASP A 324 4.71 43.95 19.33
C ASP A 324 3.71 44.95 18.72
N TYR A 325 3.55 46.06 19.44
CA TYR A 325 2.76 47.21 19.03
C TYR A 325 3.19 47.77 17.65
N ARG A 326 4.44 47.52 17.23
CA ARG A 326 4.95 48.00 15.94
C ARG A 326 4.37 47.20 14.77
N GLN A 327 4.35 45.87 14.85
CA GLN A 327 3.73 45.03 13.82
C GLN A 327 2.20 45.12 13.88
N ALA A 328 1.61 45.17 15.08
CA ALA A 328 0.16 45.37 15.24
C ALA A 328 -0.32 46.68 14.58
N ALA A 329 0.36 47.81 14.83
CA ALA A 329 0.01 49.10 14.23
C ALA A 329 0.14 49.14 12.69
N LEU A 330 1.01 48.32 12.10
CA LEU A 330 1.08 48.17 10.64
C LEU A 330 -0.14 47.42 10.09
N LEU A 331 -0.55 46.31 10.72
CA LEU A 331 -1.72 45.55 10.33
C LEU A 331 -3.03 46.34 10.53
N TYR A 332 -3.19 47.05 11.66
CA TYR A 332 -4.32 47.97 11.85
C TYR A 332 -4.36 49.07 10.76
N ARG A 333 -3.20 49.56 10.29
CA ARG A 333 -3.11 50.53 9.19
C ARG A 333 -3.39 49.92 7.81
N GLU A 334 -3.25 48.60 7.64
CA GLU A 334 -3.74 47.88 6.46
C GLU A 334 -5.27 47.75 6.52
N LEU A 335 -5.81 47.39 7.68
CA LEU A 335 -7.25 47.22 7.92
C LEU A 335 -8.05 48.52 7.83
N LEU A 336 -7.47 49.66 8.18
CA LEU A 336 -8.10 50.99 8.02
C LEU A 336 -8.15 51.47 6.56
N ARG A 337 -7.72 50.66 5.58
CA ARG A 337 -7.93 50.94 4.16
C ARG A 337 -9.29 50.39 3.69
N PRO A 338 -10.00 51.13 2.82
CA PRO A 338 -11.24 50.65 2.18
C PRO A 338 -10.97 49.53 1.18
#